data_AF-A0A2D7C3C7-F1
#
_entry.id   AF-A0A2D7C3C7-F1
#
_cell.length_a   1.000
_cell.length_b   1.000
_cell.length_c   1.000
_cell.angle_alpha   90.00
_cell.angle_beta   90.00
_cell.angle_gamma   90.00
#
_symmetry.space_group_name_H-M   'P 1'
#
loop_
_entity.id
_entity.type
_entity.pdbx_description
1 polymer ?
#
loop_
_entity_poly.entity_id
_entity_poly.type
_entity_poly.pdbx_seq_one_letter_code
_entity_poly.pdbx_strand_id
1 'polypeptide(L)'
;MSITQIYSGEDGESHFSEFSNFFDENDVRMKTQLYPAVGWDIGIGKPGWVADWHVARVPRVLIVLEGILEVEVGSGEIRQFEKGDVLVAKDTTGKGHISRVAGDKPLTTLTIPMETG
;
A
#
# COMPACT_ATOMS: atom_id res chain seq x y z
N MET A 1 -3.47 -6.92 11.47
CA MET A 1 -2.11 -6.61 10.98
C MET A 1 -1.78 -7.58 9.86
N SER A 2 -2.00 -7.12 8.64
CA SER A 2 -1.48 -7.72 7.41
C SER A 2 -0.34 -6.85 6.87
N ILE A 3 0.56 -7.46 6.09
CA ILE A 3 1.52 -6.74 5.27
C ILE A 3 1.28 -7.21 3.84
N THR A 4 0.53 -6.40 3.10
CA THR A 4 0.12 -6.70 1.72
C THR A 4 0.98 -5.90 0.75
N GLN A 5 1.25 -6.47 -0.42
CA GLN A 5 1.84 -5.79 -1.55
C GLN A 5 0.80 -5.60 -2.65
N ILE A 6 0.88 -4.48 -3.37
CA ILE A 6 0.34 -4.37 -4.74
C ILE A 6 1.49 -4.26 -5.73
N TYR A 7 1.39 -4.96 -6.85
CA TYR A 7 2.42 -5.02 -7.89
C TYR A 7 1.80 -5.00 -9.30
N SER A 8 2.57 -4.51 -10.27
CA SER A 8 2.19 -4.55 -11.69
C SER A 8 2.35 -5.98 -12.25
N GLY A 9 1.27 -6.56 -12.75
CA GLY A 9 1.27 -7.84 -13.46
C GLY A 9 1.69 -7.71 -14.92
N GLU A 10 2.09 -8.84 -15.53
CA GLU A 10 2.41 -8.92 -16.97
C GLU A 10 1.16 -8.74 -17.86
N ASP A 11 -0.03 -8.89 -17.29
CA ASP A 11 -1.32 -8.66 -17.93
C ASP A 11 -1.70 -7.16 -18.02
N GLY A 12 -0.86 -6.27 -17.49
CA GLY A 12 -1.13 -4.83 -17.44
C GLY A 12 -2.05 -4.41 -16.29
N GLU A 13 -2.44 -5.34 -15.43
CA GLU A 13 -3.27 -5.11 -14.26
C GLU A 13 -2.44 -5.12 -12.98
N SER A 14 -2.90 -4.41 -11.95
CA SER A 14 -2.31 -4.56 -10.60
C SER A 14 -2.94 -5.75 -9.88
N HIS A 15 -2.15 -6.39 -9.01
CA HIS A 15 -2.55 -7.55 -8.21
C HIS A 15 -2.10 -7.42 -6.76
N PHE A 16 -2.80 -8.09 -5.84
CA PHE A 16 -2.35 -8.24 -4.47
C PHE A 16 -1.44 -9.46 -4.29
N SER A 17 -0.48 -9.36 -3.37
CA SER A 17 0.24 -10.52 -2.83
C SER A 17 0.58 -10.31 -1.36
N GLU A 18 0.81 -11.41 -0.63
CA GLU A 18 1.41 -11.31 0.71
C GLU A 18 2.86 -10.83 0.61
N PHE A 19 3.29 -9.95 1.52
CA PHE A 19 4.64 -9.40 1.55
C PHE A 19 5.64 -10.31 2.32
N SER A 20 5.33 -11.59 2.52
CA SER A 20 6.16 -12.52 3.31
C SER A 20 7.56 -12.74 2.73
N ASN A 21 7.70 -12.69 1.40
CA ASN A 21 8.96 -12.96 0.70
C ASN A 21 10.08 -11.92 0.93
N PHE A 22 9.83 -10.91 1.76
CA PHE A 22 10.78 -9.83 2.03
C PHE A 22 11.43 -9.91 3.40
N PHE A 23 11.10 -10.92 4.21
CA PHE A 23 11.71 -11.15 5.52
C PHE A 23 12.74 -12.29 5.44
N ASP A 24 13.86 -12.14 6.14
CA ASP A 24 14.76 -13.27 6.40
C ASP A 24 14.17 -14.14 7.51
N GLU A 25 13.50 -15.22 7.11
CA GLU A 25 12.83 -16.16 8.02
C GLU A 25 13.80 -16.91 8.95
N ASN A 26 15.11 -16.86 8.69
CA ASN A 26 16.12 -17.47 9.55
C ASN A 26 16.58 -16.54 10.70
N ASP A 27 16.21 -15.26 10.67
CA ASP A 27 16.51 -14.30 11.74
C ASP A 27 15.43 -14.36 12.83
N VAL A 28 15.86 -14.55 14.08
CA VAL A 28 14.99 -14.50 15.28
C VAL A 28 14.23 -13.17 15.37
N ARG A 29 14.80 -12.10 14.81
CA ARG A 29 14.13 -10.83 14.59
C ARG A 29 14.05 -10.53 13.09
N MET A 30 13.07 -11.14 12.44
CA MET A 30 12.75 -10.92 11.04
C MET A 30 12.66 -9.42 10.70
N LYS A 31 13.42 -9.01 9.68
CA LYS A 31 13.41 -7.66 9.13
C LYS A 31 13.50 -7.74 7.62
N THR A 32 12.95 -6.73 6.95
CA THR A 32 13.27 -6.53 5.54
C THR A 32 14.71 -6.05 5.40
N GLN A 33 15.21 -6.06 4.16
CA GLN A 33 16.36 -5.19 3.84
C GLN A 33 16.03 -3.73 4.12
N LEU A 34 17.06 -2.90 4.30
CA LEU A 34 16.88 -1.45 4.42
C LEU A 34 16.55 -0.87 3.05
N TYR A 35 15.38 -0.24 2.93
CA TYR A 35 15.01 0.55 1.76
C TYR A 35 15.33 2.02 2.04
N PRO A 36 16.16 2.69 1.23
CA PRO A 36 16.35 4.13 1.35
C PRO A 36 15.02 4.86 1.12
N ALA A 37 14.78 5.91 1.89
CA ALA A 37 13.56 6.70 1.82
C ALA A 37 13.93 8.17 1.57
N VAL A 38 13.22 8.80 0.64
CA VAL A 38 13.40 10.22 0.30
C VAL A 38 12.77 11.17 1.31
N GLY A 39 11.83 10.66 2.12
CA GLY A 39 11.01 11.44 3.04
C GLY A 39 9.82 10.64 3.54
N TRP A 40 8.90 11.32 4.21
CA TRP A 40 7.66 10.74 4.73
C TRP A 40 6.58 11.81 4.82
N ASP A 41 5.32 11.38 4.78
CA ASP A 41 4.16 12.26 4.96
C ASP A 41 3.07 11.58 5.80
N ILE A 42 2.21 12.42 6.40
CA ILE A 42 0.97 11.98 7.04
C ILE A 42 -0.19 12.48 6.19
N GLY A 43 -0.96 11.55 5.67
CA GLY A 43 -2.18 11.82 4.91
C GLY A 43 -3.42 11.72 5.79
N ILE A 44 -4.39 12.61 5.59
CA ILE A 44 -5.73 12.53 6.19
C ILE A 44 -6.78 12.62 5.08
N GLY A 45 -7.50 11.52 4.86
CA GLY A 45 -8.65 11.43 3.95
C GLY A 45 -9.96 11.57 4.72
N LYS A 46 -10.86 12.44 4.26
CA LYS A 46 -12.22 12.54 4.83
C LYS A 46 -13.09 11.36 4.36
N PRO A 47 -14.13 10.96 5.12
CA PRO A 47 -15.13 10.01 4.64
C PRO A 47 -15.65 10.38 3.25
N GLY A 48 -15.72 9.39 2.36
CA GLY A 48 -16.13 9.59 0.96
C GLY A 48 -15.02 10.07 0.02
N TRP A 49 -13.79 10.31 0.49
CA TRP A 49 -12.66 10.59 -0.40
C TRP A 49 -12.30 9.34 -1.23
N VAL A 50 -12.05 9.57 -2.51
CA VAL A 50 -11.63 8.56 -3.50
C VAL A 50 -10.50 9.14 -4.34
N ALA A 51 -9.39 8.42 -4.44
CA ALA A 51 -8.43 8.56 -5.52
C ALA A 51 -8.73 7.49 -6.57
N ASP A 52 -9.33 7.92 -7.68
CA ASP A 52 -9.64 7.08 -8.84
C ASP A 52 -8.38 6.42 -9.43
N TRP A 53 -8.52 5.52 -10.41
CA TRP A 53 -7.45 4.68 -10.96
C TRP A 53 -6.12 5.42 -11.14
N HIS A 54 -5.10 4.96 -10.43
CA HIS A 54 -3.75 5.51 -10.47
C HIS A 54 -2.71 4.46 -10.12
N VAL A 55 -1.48 4.69 -10.58
CA VAL A 55 -0.30 3.92 -10.18
C VAL A 55 0.41 4.58 -9.00
N ALA A 56 1.15 3.78 -8.23
CA ALA A 56 2.11 4.33 -7.29
C ALA A 56 3.21 5.07 -8.07
N ARG A 57 3.30 6.41 -7.91
CA ARG A 57 4.31 7.23 -8.64
C ARG A 57 5.75 6.74 -8.40
N VAL A 58 6.00 6.17 -7.22
CA VAL A 58 7.21 5.47 -6.80
C VAL A 58 6.79 4.38 -5.81
N PRO A 59 7.58 3.29 -5.66
CA PRO A 59 7.37 2.31 -4.61
C PRO A 59 7.26 2.98 -3.24
N ARG A 60 6.31 2.54 -2.41
CA ARG A 60 6.04 3.18 -1.12
C ARG A 60 5.43 2.22 -0.11
N VAL A 61 5.67 2.49 1.16
CA VAL A 61 4.95 1.84 2.27
C VAL A 61 3.88 2.80 2.78
N LEU A 62 2.65 2.33 2.93
CA LEU A 62 1.58 2.99 3.67
C LEU A 62 1.26 2.19 4.93
N ILE A 63 1.14 2.89 6.05
CA ILE A 63 0.71 2.32 7.33
C ILE A 63 -0.58 3.02 7.73
N VAL A 64 -1.66 2.26 7.93
CA VAL A 64 -2.93 2.80 8.39
C VAL A 64 -2.84 3.07 9.89
N LEU A 65 -3.00 4.33 10.29
CA LEU A 65 -2.96 4.78 11.69
C LEU A 65 -4.35 4.89 12.31
N GLU A 66 -5.36 5.22 11.51
CA GLU A 66 -6.77 5.35 11.89
C GLU A 66 -7.67 5.23 10.65
N GLY A 67 -8.92 4.79 10.81
CA GLY A 67 -9.88 4.63 9.73
C GLY A 67 -9.67 3.34 8.93
N ILE A 68 -10.31 3.25 7.78
CA ILE A 68 -10.25 2.09 6.88
C ILE A 68 -9.87 2.58 5.48
N LEU A 69 -8.76 2.07 4.96
CA LEU A 69 -8.37 2.23 3.56
C LEU A 69 -8.92 1.05 2.77
N GLU A 70 -9.77 1.30 1.78
CA GLU A 70 -10.14 0.28 0.81
C GLU A 70 -9.35 0.50 -0.49
N VAL A 71 -8.80 -0.59 -1.02
CA VAL A 71 -8.04 -0.60 -2.26
C VAL A 71 -8.65 -1.61 -3.21
N GLU A 72 -8.90 -1.17 -4.44
CA GLU A 72 -9.28 -2.01 -5.57
C GLU A 72 -8.13 -2.03 -6.56
N VAL A 73 -7.60 -3.20 -6.87
CA VAL A 73 -6.52 -3.36 -7.86
C VAL A 73 -7.10 -3.61 -9.25
N GLY A 74 -6.29 -3.39 -10.29
CA GLY A 74 -6.72 -3.50 -11.68
C GLY A 74 -7.42 -4.82 -12.05
N SER A 75 -6.99 -5.94 -11.44
CA SER A 75 -7.60 -7.26 -11.59
C SER A 75 -9.03 -7.40 -11.03
N GLY A 76 -9.51 -6.38 -10.31
CA GLY A 76 -10.84 -6.31 -9.71
C GLY A 76 -10.91 -6.82 -8.28
N GLU A 77 -9.80 -7.34 -7.71
CA GLU A 77 -9.75 -7.71 -6.29
C GLU A 77 -9.83 -6.44 -5.42
N ILE A 78 -10.58 -6.52 -4.31
CA ILE A 78 -10.76 -5.44 -3.34
C ILE A 78 -10.31 -5.92 -1.97
N ARG A 79 -9.51 -5.11 -1.27
CA ARG A 79 -9.11 -5.35 0.12
C ARG A 79 -9.29 -4.10 0.97
N GLN A 80 -9.60 -4.31 2.25
CA GLN A 80 -9.66 -3.26 3.26
C GLN A 80 -8.49 -3.40 4.23
N PHE A 81 -7.93 -2.27 4.63
CA PHE A 81 -6.79 -2.14 5.54
C PHE A 81 -7.20 -1.25 6.70
N GLU A 82 -7.07 -1.78 7.91
CA GLU A 82 -7.42 -1.09 9.15
C GLU A 82 -6.17 -0.68 9.92
N LYS A 83 -6.37 -0.02 11.07
CA LYS A 83 -5.29 0.42 11.95
C LYS A 83 -4.26 -0.69 12.22
N GLY A 84 -3.02 -0.39 11.89
CA GLY A 84 -1.86 -1.27 12.05
C GLY A 84 -1.54 -2.13 10.82
N ASP A 85 -2.42 -2.20 9.82
CA ASP A 85 -2.12 -2.86 8.56
C ASP A 85 -1.16 -2.02 7.70
N VAL A 86 -0.38 -2.73 6.88
CA VAL A 86 0.65 -2.17 6.02
C VAL A 86 0.38 -2.55 4.57
N LEU A 87 0.42 -1.54 3.69
CA LEU A 87 0.35 -1.72 2.25
C LEU A 87 1.66 -1.28 1.60
N VAL A 88 2.33 -2.18 0.91
CA VAL A 88 3.52 -1.89 0.10
C VAL A 88 3.09 -1.74 -1.35
N ALA A 89 2.99 -0.50 -1.82
CA ALA A 89 2.57 -0.19 -3.17
C ALA A 89 3.76 -0.12 -4.13
N LYS A 90 3.85 -1.08 -5.04
CA LYS A 90 4.89 -1.19 -6.08
C LYS A 90 4.32 -1.28 -7.50
N ASP A 91 3.01 -1.09 -7.66
CA ASP A 91 2.36 -1.02 -8.95
C ASP A 91 2.60 0.34 -9.61
N THR A 92 3.78 0.47 -10.23
CA THR A 92 4.25 1.72 -10.84
C THR A 92 3.87 1.84 -12.32
N THR A 93 3.21 0.82 -12.87
CA THR A 93 2.81 0.71 -14.28
C THR A 93 1.46 -0.02 -14.39
N GLY A 94 0.88 -0.06 -15.59
CA GLY A 94 -0.41 -0.72 -15.82
C GLY A 94 -1.60 0.14 -15.36
N LYS A 95 -2.74 -0.50 -15.09
CA LYS A 95 -3.97 0.16 -14.66
C LYS A 95 -3.88 0.76 -13.25
N GLY A 96 -3.06 0.18 -12.38
CA GLY A 96 -2.90 0.64 -11.00
C GLY A 96 -4.05 0.19 -10.09
N HIS A 97 -4.42 1.07 -9.17
CA HIS A 97 -5.45 0.82 -8.17
C HIS A 97 -6.31 2.06 -7.90
N ILE A 98 -7.48 1.85 -7.28
CA ILE A 98 -8.26 2.90 -6.62
C ILE A 98 -7.96 2.83 -5.12
N SER A 99 -7.82 3.99 -4.48
CA SER A 99 -7.79 4.10 -3.01
C SER A 99 -8.98 4.90 -2.53
N ARG A 100 -9.68 4.44 -1.49
CA ARG A 100 -10.83 5.16 -0.93
C ARG A 100 -10.93 5.03 0.58
N VAL A 101 -11.51 6.05 1.21
CA VAL A 101 -11.86 5.98 2.63
C VAL A 101 -13.14 5.18 2.77
N ALA A 102 -13.05 4.03 3.42
CA ALA A 102 -14.21 3.23 3.80
C ALA A 102 -14.67 3.62 5.22
N GLY A 103 -15.99 3.64 5.42
CA GLY A 103 -16.60 3.99 6.70
C GLY A 103 -16.82 5.50 6.92
N ASP A 104 -17.08 5.86 8.18
CA ASP A 104 -17.52 7.20 8.61
C ASP A 104 -16.43 8.00 9.35
N LYS A 105 -15.25 7.41 9.55
CA LYS A 105 -14.08 8.05 10.19
C LYS A 105 -13.08 8.52 9.14
N PRO A 106 -12.34 9.62 9.40
CA PRO A 106 -11.19 9.97 8.59
C PRO A 106 -10.17 8.82 8.54
N LEU A 107 -9.62 8.58 7.37
CA LEU A 107 -8.47 7.71 7.18
C LEU A 107 -7.19 8.51 7.46
N THR A 108 -6.34 8.03 8.36
CA THR A 108 -5.01 8.60 8.60
C THR A 108 -3.95 7.57 8.22
N THR A 109 -2.98 7.96 7.39
CA THR A 109 -1.88 7.09 6.96
C THR A 109 -0.53 7.75 7.16
N LEU A 110 0.49 6.96 7.53
CA LEU A 110 1.89 7.33 7.35
C LEU A 110 2.38 6.73 6.04
N THR A 111 2.88 7.57 5.13
CA THR A 111 3.43 7.14 3.84
C THR A 111 4.93 7.36 3.82
N ILE A 112 5.68 6.35 3.37
CA ILE A 112 7.13 6.39 3.21
C ILE A 112 7.46 6.00 1.76
N PRO A 113 7.70 6.98 0.86
CA PRO A 113 8.18 6.71 -0.48
C PRO A 113 9.62 6.17 -0.44
N MET A 114 9.86 5.09 -1.19
CA MET A 114 11.17 4.48 -1.34
C MET A 114 11.94 5.15 -2.49
N GLU A 115 13.25 5.26 -2.36
CA GLU A 115 14.10 5.61 -3.50
C GLU A 115 14.09 4.49 -4.54
N THR A 116 13.89 4.86 -5.80
CA THR A 116 14.22 4.01 -6.94
C THR A 116 15.66 4.31 -7.33
N GLY A 117 16.54 3.32 -7.20
CA GLY A 117 17.94 3.42 -7.64
C GLY A 117 18.10 3.60 -9.14
#